data_AF-A0A223EHW2-F1
#
_entry.id   AF-A0A223EHW2-F1
#
_cell.length_a   1.000
_cell.length_b   1.000
_cell.length_c   1.000
_cell.angle_alpha   90.00
_cell.angle_beta   90.00
_cell.angle_gamma   90.00
#
_symmetry.space_group_name_H-M   'P 1'
#
loop_
_entity.id
_entity.type
_entity.pdbx_description
1 polymer ?
#
loop_
_entity_poly.entity_id
_entity_poly.type
_entity_poly.pdbx_seq_one_letter_code
_entity_poly.pdbx_strand_id
1 'polypeptide(L)'
;MIDLTEIQKNILYASVISDGEITKIYKNSRRKNNSYREHYGTSQEDYRKWKIAFFDGLLYITPASQCVRSASLELFTNLFPHFYSNDGTKHLPFTLLENCLLPHFLTILYMDDGSLSISYRVNHNKKIIYLTPHIYLYLQCYPKDELEKLKEHIFTTYHLSLKLSSRKDGYGYILKTTSVKETFRFLELIEPVAKTCPSMLYKTSWEFRNQKEILRWKSKYPDYTILTSSSDRSKPYSPDEIKLLRQLKKNGFTTNEIAKMLKRSYWSVTYKWQEIKKQN
;
A
#
# COMPACT_ATOMS: atom_id res chain seq x y z
N MET A 1 7.48 -3.96 -34.33
CA MET A 1 6.81 -3.49 -33.10
C MET A 1 7.64 -4.00 -31.93
N ILE A 2 8.00 -3.15 -30.96
CA ILE A 2 8.74 -3.60 -29.77
C ILE A 2 7.75 -4.39 -28.91
N ASP A 3 8.02 -5.67 -28.70
CA ASP A 3 7.23 -6.50 -27.80
C ASP A 3 7.84 -6.46 -26.40
N LEU A 4 7.03 -6.08 -25.42
CA LEU A 4 7.46 -6.00 -24.03
C LEU A 4 7.28 -7.37 -23.38
N THR A 5 8.23 -7.79 -22.56
CA THR A 5 8.02 -8.95 -21.69
C THR A 5 6.90 -8.68 -20.68
N GLU A 6 6.33 -9.73 -20.09
CA GLU A 6 5.29 -9.58 -19.06
C GLU A 6 5.75 -8.74 -17.86
N ILE A 7 7.02 -8.90 -17.45
CA ILE A 7 7.62 -8.07 -16.39
C ILE A 7 7.67 -6.60 -16.82
N GLN A 8 8.15 -6.32 -18.04
CA GLN A 8 8.23 -4.96 -18.57
C GLN A 8 6.84 -4.32 -18.70
N LYS A 9 5.81 -5.07 -19.13
CA LYS A 9 4.42 -4.59 -19.17
C LYS A 9 3.93 -4.19 -17.78
N ASN A 10 4.08 -5.08 -16.80
CA ASN A 10 3.67 -4.82 -15.41
C ASN A 10 4.36 -3.58 -14.83
N ILE A 11 5.67 -3.45 -15.04
CA ILE A 11 6.44 -2.29 -14.57
C ILE A 11 6.04 -1.01 -15.31
N LEU A 12 5.91 -1.07 -16.64
CA LEU A 12 5.59 0.11 -17.44
C LEU A 12 4.19 0.62 -17.14
N TYR A 13 3.19 -0.26 -17.06
CA TYR A 13 1.82 0.14 -16.79
C TYR A 13 1.68 0.74 -15.40
N ALA A 14 2.31 0.13 -14.38
CA ALA A 14 2.35 0.71 -13.04
C ALA A 14 3.08 2.06 -13.01
N SER A 15 4.19 2.20 -13.74
CA SER A 15 4.93 3.47 -13.83
C SER A 15 4.09 4.55 -14.49
N VAL A 16 3.38 4.24 -15.59
CA VAL A 16 2.50 5.21 -16.25
C VAL A 16 1.29 5.53 -15.37
N ILE A 17 0.75 4.60 -14.57
CA ILE A 17 -0.35 4.91 -13.62
C ILE A 17 0.13 5.91 -12.55
N SER A 18 1.35 5.76 -12.07
CA SER A 18 1.91 6.56 -10.98
C SER A 18 2.65 7.80 -11.48
N ASP A 19 3.97 7.88 -11.24
CA ASP A 19 4.80 9.07 -11.50
C ASP A 19 5.06 9.33 -12.98
N GLY A 20 4.93 8.31 -13.83
CA GLY A 20 5.22 8.38 -15.25
C GLY A 20 4.08 8.97 -16.08
N GLU A 21 4.46 9.50 -17.25
CA GLU A 21 3.55 10.00 -18.26
C GLU A 21 3.93 9.53 -19.67
N ILE A 22 2.92 9.37 -20.52
CA ILE A 22 3.12 9.29 -21.97
C ILE A 22 2.90 10.68 -22.56
N THR A 23 3.94 11.27 -23.13
CA THR A 23 3.89 12.65 -23.63
C THR A 23 2.99 12.76 -24.84
N LYS A 24 2.12 13.78 -24.90
CA LYS A 24 1.33 14.09 -26.10
C LYS A 24 2.18 14.63 -27.26
N ILE A 25 1.68 14.45 -28.48
CA ILE A 25 2.22 15.10 -29.68
C ILE A 25 1.57 16.48 -29.81
N TYR A 26 2.37 17.55 -29.66
CA TYR A 26 1.88 18.92 -29.76
C TYR A 26 1.69 19.34 -31.23
N LYS A 27 0.77 20.29 -31.47
CA LYS A 27 0.63 20.95 -32.77
C LYS A 27 2.00 21.53 -33.19
N ASN A 28 2.43 21.25 -34.42
CA ASN A 28 3.75 21.59 -34.98
C ASN A 28 4.96 20.79 -34.45
N SER A 29 4.73 19.73 -33.67
CA SER A 29 5.80 18.81 -33.29
C SER A 29 6.31 18.03 -34.52
N ARG A 30 7.64 17.93 -34.67
CA ARG A 30 8.27 17.05 -35.68
C ARG A 30 8.19 15.55 -35.30
N ARG A 31 7.82 15.25 -34.05
CA ARG A 31 7.70 13.86 -33.55
C ARG A 31 6.46 13.21 -34.16
N LYS A 32 6.65 12.02 -34.73
CA LYS A 32 5.58 11.17 -35.27
C LYS A 32 4.91 10.30 -34.20
N ASN A 33 5.65 9.98 -33.13
CA ASN A 33 5.19 9.11 -32.06
C ASN A 33 5.25 9.78 -30.69
N ASN A 34 4.46 9.28 -29.75
CA ASN A 34 4.58 9.63 -28.34
C ASN A 34 5.89 9.07 -27.75
N SER A 35 6.23 9.53 -26.55
CA SER A 35 7.38 9.07 -25.76
C SER A 35 6.97 8.97 -24.30
N TYR A 36 7.71 8.21 -23.52
CA TYR A 36 7.54 8.14 -22.07
C TYR A 36 8.43 9.16 -21.38
N ARG A 37 7.95 9.70 -20.26
CA ARG A 37 8.69 10.59 -19.38
C ARG A 37 8.30 10.35 -17.93
N GLU A 38 9.26 10.44 -17.03
CA GLU A 38 9.02 10.44 -15.60
C GLU A 38 10.02 11.35 -14.90
N HIS A 39 9.52 12.33 -14.16
CA HIS A 39 10.37 13.24 -13.38
C HIS A 39 10.70 12.63 -12.02
N TYR A 40 11.87 12.94 -11.48
CA TYR A 40 12.27 12.45 -10.16
C TYR A 40 13.18 13.43 -9.42
N GLY A 41 13.21 13.34 -8.09
CA GLY A 41 14.15 14.09 -7.27
C GLY A 41 15.48 13.34 -7.10
N THR A 42 16.58 14.04 -6.84
CA THR A 42 17.94 13.45 -6.77
C THR A 42 18.03 12.25 -5.81
N SER A 43 17.30 12.29 -4.68
CA SER A 43 17.25 11.18 -3.71
C SER A 43 16.59 9.90 -4.24
N GLN A 44 15.88 9.98 -5.36
CA GLN A 44 15.20 8.85 -6.02
C GLN A 44 15.99 8.29 -7.20
N GLU A 45 17.16 8.85 -7.53
CA GLU A 45 17.91 8.45 -8.73
C GLU A 45 18.26 6.97 -8.75
N ASP A 46 18.71 6.40 -7.63
CA ASP A 46 19.05 4.98 -7.53
C ASP A 46 17.85 4.08 -7.78
N TYR A 47 16.67 4.49 -7.31
CA TYR A 47 15.43 3.80 -7.60
C TYR A 47 15.07 3.87 -9.09
N ARG A 48 15.26 5.04 -9.74
CA ARG A 48 15.04 5.16 -11.18
C ARG A 48 16.01 4.30 -11.98
N LYS A 49 17.30 4.25 -11.60
CA LYS A 49 18.30 3.36 -12.21
C LYS A 49 17.88 1.90 -12.11
N TRP A 50 17.46 1.47 -10.91
CA TRP A 50 16.93 0.13 -10.69
C TRP A 50 15.71 -0.17 -11.58
N LYS A 51 14.75 0.76 -11.65
CA LYS A 51 13.52 0.59 -12.42
C LYS A 51 13.79 0.48 -13.93
N ILE A 52 14.69 1.30 -14.49
CA ILE A 52 14.99 1.25 -15.93
C ILE A 52 15.85 0.05 -16.34
N ALA A 53 16.54 -0.61 -15.40
CA ALA A 53 17.36 -1.78 -15.69
C ALA A 53 16.53 -2.96 -16.25
N PHE A 54 15.22 -2.98 -16.02
CA PHE A 54 14.30 -3.97 -16.59
C PHE A 54 13.99 -3.78 -18.08
N PHE A 55 14.41 -2.66 -18.68
CA PHE A 55 13.95 -2.22 -20.00
C PHE A 55 15.01 -2.29 -21.10
N ASP A 56 16.18 -2.87 -20.85
CA ASP A 56 17.23 -3.13 -21.85
C ASP A 56 17.52 -1.94 -22.78
N GLY A 57 17.56 -0.72 -22.22
CA GLY A 57 17.83 0.52 -22.95
C GLY A 57 16.61 1.19 -23.61
N LEU A 58 15.41 0.60 -23.53
CA LEU A 58 14.17 1.25 -23.97
C LEU A 58 13.89 2.55 -23.19
N LEU A 59 14.18 2.52 -21.88
CA LEU A 59 14.12 3.68 -20.99
C LEU A 59 15.54 4.09 -20.58
N TYR A 60 15.79 5.40 -20.49
CA TYR A 60 17.08 5.95 -20.10
C TYR A 60 16.92 7.19 -19.22
N ILE A 61 17.91 7.44 -18.37
CA ILE A 61 17.96 8.62 -17.51
C ILE A 61 18.64 9.77 -18.25
N THR A 62 18.11 10.98 -18.11
CA THR A 62 18.73 12.23 -18.51
C THR A 62 19.09 13.03 -17.24
N PRO A 63 20.32 12.90 -16.71
CA PRO A 63 20.69 13.43 -15.39
C PRO A 63 20.48 14.94 -15.26
N ALA A 64 20.84 15.70 -16.29
CA ALA A 64 20.71 17.16 -16.31
C ALA A 64 19.28 17.66 -16.05
N SER A 65 18.27 16.85 -16.39
CA SER A 65 16.85 17.18 -16.19
C SER A 65 16.15 16.32 -15.15
N GLN A 66 16.87 15.42 -14.48
CA GLN A 66 16.32 14.44 -13.53
C GLN A 66 15.04 13.77 -14.06
N CYS A 67 15.15 13.22 -15.29
CA CYS A 67 14.04 12.58 -16.00
C CYS A 67 14.45 11.17 -16.44
N VAL A 68 13.57 10.20 -16.28
CA VAL A 68 13.56 9.01 -17.14
C VAL A 68 12.82 9.36 -18.42
N ARG A 69 13.31 8.88 -19.55
CA ARG A 69 12.74 9.13 -20.88
C ARG A 69 12.82 7.87 -21.73
N SER A 70 12.05 7.87 -22.81
CA SER A 70 12.25 6.97 -23.94
C SER A 70 12.45 7.76 -25.23
N ALA A 71 12.84 7.07 -26.30
CA ALA A 71 12.73 7.60 -27.64
C ALA A 71 11.25 7.76 -28.05
N SER A 72 11.00 8.55 -29.09
CA SER A 72 9.67 8.64 -29.73
C SER A 72 9.38 7.32 -30.46
N LEU A 73 8.49 6.49 -29.91
CA LEU A 73 8.25 5.11 -30.35
C LEU A 73 6.76 4.81 -30.48
N GLU A 74 6.41 4.02 -31.50
CA GLU A 74 5.04 3.61 -31.81
C GLU A 74 4.35 2.93 -30.62
N LEU A 75 5.11 2.15 -29.83
CA LEU A 75 4.66 1.57 -28.56
C LEU A 75 3.91 2.59 -27.69
N PHE A 76 4.50 3.78 -27.48
CA PHE A 76 3.90 4.80 -26.62
C PHE A 76 2.71 5.49 -27.30
N THR A 77 2.73 5.62 -28.62
CA THR A 77 1.56 6.11 -29.37
C THR A 77 0.36 5.18 -29.19
N ASN A 78 0.61 3.87 -29.28
CA ASN A 78 -0.42 2.85 -29.13
C ASN A 78 -0.91 2.74 -27.67
N LEU A 79 -0.03 2.94 -26.69
CA LEU A 79 -0.43 2.93 -25.27
C LEU A 79 -1.19 4.20 -24.85
N PHE A 80 -0.91 5.36 -25.45
CA PHE A 80 -1.52 6.64 -25.06
C PHE A 80 -3.05 6.60 -24.86
N PRO A 81 -3.87 6.10 -25.80
CA PRO A 81 -5.34 6.09 -25.63
C PRO A 81 -5.85 5.18 -24.50
N HIS A 82 -5.03 4.27 -23.96
CA HIS A 82 -5.41 3.43 -22.82
C HIS A 82 -5.27 4.15 -21.48
N PHE A 83 -4.45 5.21 -21.40
CA PHE A 83 -4.18 5.94 -20.17
C PHE A 83 -4.73 7.35 -20.18
N TYR A 84 -5.06 7.89 -21.36
CA TYR A 84 -5.45 9.29 -21.52
C TYR A 84 -6.68 9.41 -22.42
N SER A 85 -7.64 10.19 -21.94
CA SER A 85 -8.81 10.62 -22.71
C SER A 85 -8.40 11.64 -23.78
N ASN A 86 -9.30 11.92 -24.74
CA ASN A 86 -9.03 12.88 -25.83
C ASN A 86 -8.70 14.31 -25.34
N ASP A 87 -9.19 14.69 -24.16
CA ASP A 87 -8.89 15.96 -23.48
C ASP A 87 -7.54 15.95 -22.75
N GLY A 88 -6.85 14.80 -22.70
CA GLY A 88 -5.60 14.59 -21.99
C GLY A 88 -5.76 14.20 -20.51
N THR A 89 -6.99 13.95 -20.04
CA THR A 89 -7.25 13.50 -18.66
C THR A 89 -6.75 12.06 -18.50
N LYS A 90 -5.90 11.83 -17.49
CA LYS A 90 -5.35 10.51 -17.16
C LYS A 90 -6.42 9.64 -16.50
N HIS A 91 -6.53 8.38 -16.92
CA HIS A 91 -7.43 7.38 -16.36
C HIS A 91 -6.71 6.03 -16.23
N LEU A 92 -7.27 5.10 -15.45
CA LEU A 92 -6.73 3.77 -15.27
C LEU A 92 -6.99 2.91 -16.52
N PRO A 93 -5.97 2.18 -17.01
CA PRO A 93 -6.07 1.43 -18.26
C PRO A 93 -6.76 0.07 -18.04
N PHE A 94 -8.07 0.05 -17.80
CA PHE A 94 -8.77 -1.19 -17.40
C PHE A 94 -8.52 -2.38 -18.33
N THR A 95 -8.44 -2.15 -19.64
CA THR A 95 -8.13 -3.20 -20.64
C THR A 95 -6.70 -3.75 -20.53
N LEU A 96 -5.77 -2.96 -19.99
CA LEU A 96 -4.38 -3.40 -19.77
C LEU A 96 -4.18 -3.97 -18.37
N LEU A 97 -5.01 -3.59 -17.39
CA LEU A 97 -4.92 -4.12 -16.01
C LEU A 97 -5.08 -5.64 -15.96
N GLU A 98 -5.83 -6.23 -16.88
CA GLU A 98 -5.98 -7.70 -16.98
C GLU A 98 -4.64 -8.42 -17.20
N ASN A 99 -3.64 -7.73 -17.75
CA ASN A 99 -2.28 -8.24 -17.95
C ASN A 99 -1.35 -7.95 -16.74
N CYS A 100 -1.82 -7.18 -15.76
CA CYS A 100 -1.07 -6.81 -14.57
C CYS A 100 -1.20 -7.88 -13.48
N LEU A 101 -0.65 -9.07 -13.75
CA LEU A 101 -0.76 -10.26 -12.91
C LEU A 101 0.46 -10.52 -12.01
N LEU A 102 1.60 -9.86 -12.28
CA LEU A 102 2.85 -10.11 -11.58
C LEU A 102 3.03 -9.16 -10.40
N PRO A 103 3.68 -9.58 -9.30
CA PRO A 103 3.97 -8.71 -8.15
C PRO A 103 4.72 -7.42 -8.50
N HIS A 104 5.41 -7.40 -9.64
CA HIS A 104 6.07 -6.21 -10.20
C HIS A 104 5.12 -5.02 -10.34
N PHE A 105 3.87 -5.24 -10.79
CA PHE A 105 2.90 -4.16 -10.94
C PHE A 105 2.63 -3.46 -9.60
N LEU A 106 2.27 -4.23 -8.58
CA LEU A 106 1.96 -3.68 -7.26
C LEU A 106 3.21 -3.10 -6.56
N THR A 107 4.38 -3.70 -6.80
CA THR A 107 5.65 -3.21 -6.27
C THR A 107 5.96 -1.81 -6.79
N ILE A 108 5.87 -1.59 -8.11
CA ILE A 108 6.14 -0.29 -8.72
C ILE A 108 5.10 0.74 -8.28
N LEU A 109 3.81 0.38 -8.33
CA LEU A 109 2.73 1.25 -7.89
C LEU A 109 2.92 1.72 -6.44
N TYR A 110 3.38 0.82 -5.56
CA TYR A 110 3.68 1.13 -4.17
C TYR A 110 4.98 1.92 -3.97
N MET A 111 6.03 1.64 -4.74
CA MET A 111 7.29 2.35 -4.63
C MET A 111 7.18 3.81 -5.11
N ASP A 112 6.43 4.03 -6.20
CA ASP A 112 6.12 5.36 -6.73
C ASP A 112 5.15 6.08 -5.78
N ASP A 113 3.88 5.64 -5.74
CA ASP A 113 2.78 6.35 -5.05
C ASP A 113 2.38 5.77 -3.70
N GLY A 114 3.19 4.90 -3.10
CA GLY A 114 2.87 4.27 -1.81
C GLY A 114 3.64 4.81 -0.61
N SER A 115 3.18 4.47 0.60
CA SER A 115 3.90 4.71 1.85
C SER A 115 3.63 3.66 2.92
N LEU A 116 4.68 3.27 3.64
CA LEU A 116 4.60 2.54 4.90
C LEU A 116 4.49 3.54 6.05
N SER A 117 3.26 3.79 6.46
CA SER A 117 2.95 4.67 7.58
C SER A 117 2.89 3.88 8.88
N ILE A 118 3.36 4.48 9.97
CA ILE A 118 3.36 3.87 11.30
C ILE A 118 2.60 4.80 12.24
N SER A 119 1.41 4.36 12.65
CA SER A 119 0.68 5.01 13.74
C SER A 119 1.16 4.44 15.07
N TYR A 120 1.07 5.23 16.14
CA TYR A 120 1.50 4.80 17.46
C TYR A 120 0.43 5.02 18.53
N ARG A 121 0.51 4.23 19.61
CA ARG A 121 -0.26 4.43 20.83
C ARG A 121 0.65 4.27 22.04
N VAL A 122 0.70 5.29 22.89
CA VAL A 122 1.48 5.26 24.13
C VAL A 122 0.59 4.86 25.31
N ASN A 123 1.06 3.93 26.12
CA ASN A 123 0.49 3.57 27.41
C ASN A 123 1.52 3.91 28.50
N HIS A 124 1.36 5.08 29.10
CA HIS A 124 2.28 5.58 30.12
C HIS A 124 2.28 4.71 31.39
N ASN A 125 1.11 4.20 31.80
CA ASN A 125 1.00 3.37 33.02
C ASN A 125 1.81 2.08 32.92
N LYS A 126 1.82 1.45 31.74
CA LYS A 126 2.59 0.23 31.48
C LYS A 126 3.99 0.50 30.93
N LYS A 127 4.33 1.77 30.66
CA LYS A 127 5.51 2.16 29.88
C LYS A 127 5.62 1.38 28.56
N ILE A 128 4.53 1.26 27.80
CA ILE A 128 4.50 0.54 26.51
C ILE A 128 4.11 1.48 25.37
N ILE A 129 4.82 1.41 24.24
CA ILE A 129 4.48 2.08 22.98
C ILE A 129 4.12 1.01 21.95
N TYR A 130 2.94 1.12 21.37
CA TYR A 130 2.48 0.24 20.31
C TYR A 130 2.69 0.91 18.95
N LEU A 131 3.31 0.21 18.01
CA LEU A 131 3.51 0.66 16.62
C LEU A 131 2.63 -0.17 15.69
N THR A 132 1.78 0.48 14.91
CA THR A 132 0.87 -0.19 13.98
C THR A 132 1.21 0.24 12.55
N PRO A 133 1.65 -0.69 11.68
CA PRO A 133 1.94 -0.38 10.28
C PRO A 133 0.67 -0.34 9.43
N HIS A 134 0.67 0.59 8.48
CA HIS A 134 -0.38 0.77 7.47
C HIS A 134 0.27 1.05 6.13
N ILE A 135 -0.29 0.47 5.07
CA ILE A 135 0.08 0.82 3.71
C ILE A 135 -0.97 1.73 3.14
N TYR A 136 -0.51 2.76 2.45
CA TYR A 136 -1.31 3.71 1.71
C TYR A 136 -0.82 3.74 0.26
N LEU A 137 -1.75 3.79 -0.69
CA LEU A 137 -1.50 4.09 -2.10
C LEU A 137 -2.17 5.43 -2.44
N TYR A 138 -1.35 6.44 -2.67
CA TYR A 138 -1.72 7.83 -2.92
C TYR A 138 -2.11 8.02 -4.39
N LEU A 139 -3.25 7.43 -4.76
CA LEU A 139 -3.78 7.47 -6.13
C LEU A 139 -4.94 8.47 -6.27
N GLN A 140 -4.85 9.60 -5.57
CA GLN A 140 -5.90 10.63 -5.53
C GLN A 140 -6.08 11.39 -6.85
N CYS A 141 -5.20 11.17 -7.82
CA CYS A 141 -5.35 11.64 -9.20
C CYS A 141 -6.44 10.88 -9.97
N TYR A 142 -6.97 9.77 -9.44
CA TYR A 142 -8.03 8.99 -10.07
C TYR A 142 -9.39 9.14 -9.37
N PRO A 143 -10.50 9.15 -10.14
CA PRO A 143 -11.85 9.11 -9.60
C PRO A 143 -12.13 7.88 -8.73
N LYS A 144 -13.15 8.00 -7.87
CA LYS A 144 -13.51 6.95 -6.90
C LYS A 144 -13.85 5.62 -7.57
N ASP A 145 -14.64 5.65 -8.63
CA ASP A 145 -15.09 4.46 -9.37
C ASP A 145 -13.92 3.72 -10.04
N GLU A 146 -12.92 4.46 -10.53
CA GLU A 146 -11.69 3.87 -11.04
C GLU A 146 -10.88 3.19 -9.91
N LEU A 147 -10.76 3.85 -8.76
CA LEU A 147 -10.08 3.26 -7.60
C LEU A 147 -10.82 2.03 -7.05
N GLU A 148 -12.15 1.97 -7.14
CA GLU A 148 -12.92 0.76 -6.79
C GLU A 148 -12.57 -0.41 -7.70
N LYS A 149 -12.45 -0.18 -9.02
CA LYS A 149 -12.05 -1.20 -9.99
C LYS A 149 -10.61 -1.67 -9.76
N LEU A 150 -9.69 -0.74 -9.48
CA LEU A 150 -8.31 -1.09 -9.13
C LEU A 150 -8.24 -1.92 -7.84
N LYS A 151 -9.03 -1.55 -6.83
CA LYS A 151 -9.16 -2.29 -5.58
C LYS A 151 -9.67 -3.72 -5.82
N GLU A 152 -10.65 -3.88 -6.70
CA GLU A 152 -11.17 -5.19 -7.11
C GLU A 152 -10.10 -6.01 -7.85
N HIS A 153 -9.41 -5.42 -8.83
CA HIS A 153 -8.29 -6.07 -9.53
C HIS A 153 -7.23 -6.56 -8.54
N ILE A 154 -6.85 -5.71 -7.58
CA ILE A 154 -5.85 -6.06 -6.57
C ILE A 154 -6.33 -7.22 -5.69
N PHE A 155 -7.61 -7.23 -5.31
CA PHE A 155 -8.19 -8.30 -4.52
C PHE A 155 -8.25 -9.63 -5.29
N THR A 156 -8.72 -9.61 -6.53
CA THR A 156 -8.88 -10.82 -7.35
C THR A 156 -7.54 -11.42 -7.74
N THR A 157 -6.57 -10.58 -8.10
CA THR A 157 -5.25 -11.02 -8.62
C THR A 157 -4.26 -11.36 -7.51
N TYR A 158 -4.22 -10.57 -6.44
CA TYR A 158 -3.21 -10.68 -5.39
C TYR A 158 -3.76 -11.12 -4.03
N HIS A 159 -5.08 -11.27 -3.92
CA HIS A 159 -5.76 -11.64 -2.67
C HIS A 159 -5.48 -10.68 -1.51
N LEU A 160 -5.29 -9.40 -1.83
CA LEU A 160 -5.06 -8.31 -0.87
C LEU A 160 -6.30 -7.44 -0.74
N SER A 161 -6.77 -7.25 0.49
CA SER A 161 -7.93 -6.43 0.79
C SER A 161 -7.50 -4.99 1.09
N LEU A 162 -7.76 -4.08 0.15
CA LEU A 162 -7.62 -2.65 0.35
C LEU A 162 -8.98 -1.99 0.60
N LYS A 163 -8.97 -0.80 1.20
CA LYS A 163 -10.17 0.01 1.41
C LYS A 163 -9.96 1.43 0.92
N LEU A 164 -11.00 2.01 0.34
CA LEU A 164 -11.06 3.44 0.10
C LEU A 164 -11.02 4.25 1.41
N SER A 165 -10.17 5.26 1.44
CA SER A 165 -10.11 6.26 2.49
C SER A 165 -10.24 7.63 1.87
N SER A 166 -11.04 8.51 2.49
CA SER A 166 -11.19 9.88 2.03
C SER A 166 -9.93 10.70 2.30
N ARG A 167 -9.70 11.70 1.45
CA ARG A 167 -8.70 12.76 1.55
C ARG A 167 -9.26 14.08 1.01
N LYS A 168 -8.52 15.17 1.24
CA LYS A 168 -8.94 16.54 0.87
C LYS A 168 -8.39 17.01 -0.49
N ASP A 169 -7.51 16.23 -1.11
CA ASP A 169 -6.78 16.58 -2.32
C ASP A 169 -7.14 15.65 -3.49
N GLY A 170 -6.91 16.13 -4.73
CA GLY A 170 -7.29 15.42 -5.95
C GLY A 170 -8.79 15.11 -6.00
N TYR A 171 -9.14 13.90 -6.44
CA TYR A 171 -10.49 13.36 -6.39
C TYR A 171 -10.95 12.93 -4.99
N GLY A 172 -10.12 13.12 -3.95
CA GLY A 172 -10.52 12.96 -2.55
C GLY A 172 -10.51 11.52 -2.02
N TYR A 173 -9.85 10.59 -2.71
CA TYR A 173 -9.80 9.18 -2.29
C TYR A 173 -8.42 8.54 -2.47
N ILE A 174 -8.14 7.53 -1.65
CA ILE A 174 -6.97 6.64 -1.73
C ILE A 174 -7.31 5.22 -1.34
N LEU A 175 -6.40 4.30 -1.64
CA LEU A 175 -6.45 2.93 -1.12
C LEU A 175 -5.52 2.78 0.09
N LYS A 176 -5.94 2.00 1.08
CA LYS A 176 -5.11 1.63 2.22
C LYS A 176 -5.41 0.23 2.73
N THR A 177 -4.47 -0.38 3.45
CA THR A 177 -4.73 -1.61 4.20
C THR A 177 -5.61 -1.34 5.42
N THR A 178 -6.40 -2.33 5.83
CA THR A 178 -7.37 -2.20 6.94
C THR A 178 -6.91 -2.90 8.22
N SER A 179 -5.91 -3.77 8.14
CA SER A 179 -5.39 -4.51 9.27
C SER A 179 -3.88 -4.67 9.17
N VAL A 180 -3.25 -4.93 10.32
CA VAL A 180 -1.81 -5.25 10.37
C VAL A 180 -1.48 -6.49 9.56
N LYS A 181 -2.35 -7.52 9.61
CA LYS A 181 -2.19 -8.74 8.82
C LYS A 181 -2.14 -8.44 7.32
N GLU A 182 -3.08 -7.64 6.82
CA GLU A 182 -3.08 -7.23 5.41
C GLU A 182 -1.86 -6.38 5.05
N THR A 183 -1.40 -5.51 5.95
CA THR A 183 -0.14 -4.77 5.75
C THR A 183 1.05 -5.71 5.57
N PHE A 184 1.18 -6.74 6.41
CA PHE A 184 2.28 -7.70 6.27
C PHE A 184 2.16 -8.56 5.03
N ARG A 185 0.96 -9.07 4.71
CA ARG A 185 0.72 -9.81 3.46
C ARG A 185 1.08 -8.99 2.22
N PHE A 186 0.80 -7.69 2.23
CA PHE A 186 1.20 -6.80 1.14
C PHE A 186 2.73 -6.71 1.04
N LEU A 187 3.44 -6.48 2.15
CA LEU A 187 4.90 -6.40 2.14
C LEU A 187 5.54 -7.73 1.70
N GLU A 188 5.02 -8.86 2.17
CA GLU A 188 5.46 -10.21 1.80
C GLU A 188 5.27 -10.46 0.29
N LEU A 189 4.14 -10.02 -0.29
CA LEU A 189 3.87 -10.18 -1.71
C LEU A 189 4.88 -9.42 -2.58
N ILE A 190 5.23 -8.18 -2.20
CA ILE A 190 6.14 -7.36 -3.00
C ILE A 190 7.62 -7.65 -2.70
N GLU A 191 7.94 -8.31 -1.58
CA GLU A 191 9.31 -8.58 -1.12
C GLU A 191 10.22 -9.16 -2.20
N PRO A 192 9.81 -10.17 -2.99
CA PRO A 192 10.70 -10.81 -3.95
C PRO A 192 11.23 -9.85 -5.01
N VAL A 193 10.42 -8.87 -5.41
CA VAL A 193 10.81 -7.83 -6.36
C VAL A 193 11.51 -6.69 -5.61
N ALA A 194 10.90 -6.22 -4.52
CA ALA A 194 11.31 -5.01 -3.82
C ALA A 194 12.69 -5.08 -3.19
N LYS A 195 13.13 -6.25 -2.71
CA LYS A 195 14.44 -6.41 -2.07
C LYS A 195 15.62 -6.17 -3.01
N THR A 196 15.38 -6.28 -4.32
CA THR A 196 16.39 -5.99 -5.34
C THR A 196 16.64 -4.48 -5.49
N CYS A 197 15.85 -3.63 -4.82
CA CYS A 197 16.00 -2.18 -4.78
C CYS A 197 16.32 -1.67 -3.35
N PRO A 198 17.60 -1.69 -2.91
CA PRO A 198 17.97 -1.30 -1.55
C PRO A 198 17.59 0.14 -1.17
N SER A 199 17.59 1.06 -2.14
CA SER A 199 17.23 2.47 -1.91
C SER A 199 15.78 2.65 -1.45
N MET A 200 14.91 1.66 -1.69
CA MET A 200 13.48 1.70 -1.34
C MET A 200 13.12 0.92 -0.06
N LEU A 201 14.10 0.35 0.66
CA LEU A 201 13.85 -0.42 1.89
C LEU A 201 13.09 0.36 2.97
N TYR A 202 13.20 1.71 2.97
CA TYR A 202 12.43 2.55 3.88
C TYR A 202 10.91 2.48 3.65
N LYS A 203 10.44 2.13 2.44
CA LYS A 203 9.03 1.85 2.16
C LYS A 203 8.72 0.35 2.23
N THR A 204 9.64 -0.50 1.79
CA THR A 204 9.32 -1.91 1.49
C THR A 204 9.72 -2.91 2.58
N SER A 205 10.60 -2.54 3.52
CA SER A 205 11.00 -3.42 4.61
C SER A 205 10.44 -2.95 5.95
N TRP A 206 9.58 -3.79 6.54
CA TRP A 206 9.10 -3.56 7.90
C TRP A 206 10.24 -3.55 8.91
N GLU A 207 11.16 -4.51 8.84
CA GLU A 207 12.25 -4.63 9.79
C GLU A 207 13.11 -3.36 9.82
N PHE A 208 13.52 -2.89 8.65
CA PHE A 208 14.30 -1.67 8.49
C PHE A 208 13.55 -0.46 9.05
N ARG A 209 12.27 -0.30 8.69
CA ARG A 209 11.46 0.83 9.13
C ARG A 209 11.17 0.80 10.64
N ASN A 210 10.91 -0.39 11.18
CA ASN A 210 10.60 -0.62 12.59
C ASN A 210 11.82 -0.32 13.46
N GLN A 211 13.02 -0.75 13.07
CA GLN A 211 14.25 -0.42 13.79
C GLN A 211 14.45 1.11 13.88
N LYS A 212 14.23 1.84 12.79
CA LYS A 212 14.29 3.31 12.80
C LYS A 212 13.28 3.94 13.77
N GLU A 213 12.04 3.44 13.80
CA GLU A 213 11.05 3.93 14.75
C GLU A 213 11.38 3.55 16.20
N ILE A 214 11.93 2.35 16.43
CA ILE A 214 12.37 1.91 17.77
C ILE A 214 13.42 2.87 18.31
N LEU A 215 14.46 3.18 17.52
CA LEU A 215 15.52 4.11 17.91
C LEU A 215 14.95 5.51 18.22
N ARG A 216 14.04 6.01 17.37
CA ARG A 216 13.37 7.30 17.57
C ARG A 216 12.55 7.34 18.87
N TRP A 217 11.85 6.27 19.20
CA TRP A 217 11.05 6.22 20.43
C TRP A 217 11.91 6.01 21.67
N LYS A 218 12.99 5.21 21.57
CA LYS A 218 13.94 5.01 22.67
C LYS A 218 14.69 6.28 23.04
N SER A 219 14.99 7.16 22.09
CA SER A 219 15.61 8.45 22.43
C SER A 219 14.67 9.36 23.24
N LYS A 220 13.35 9.26 23.02
CA LYS A 220 12.34 10.03 23.76
C LYS A 220 11.91 9.37 25.07
N TYR A 221 11.85 8.05 25.10
CA TYR A 221 11.36 7.24 26.21
C TYR A 221 12.23 5.99 26.42
N PRO A 222 13.42 6.13 27.04
CA PRO A 222 14.39 5.04 27.17
C PRO A 222 13.82 3.79 27.87
N ASP A 223 13.03 4.00 28.92
CA ASP A 223 12.47 2.93 29.76
C ASP A 223 11.24 2.24 29.13
N TYR A 224 10.72 2.74 28.00
CA TYR A 224 9.48 2.21 27.44
C TYR A 224 9.75 0.97 26.60
N THR A 225 8.88 -0.03 26.72
CA THR A 225 8.87 -1.19 25.83
C THR A 225 8.14 -0.83 24.55
N ILE A 226 8.73 -1.15 23.40
CA ILE A 226 8.15 -0.84 22.08
C ILE A 226 7.69 -2.15 21.46
N LEU A 227 6.43 -2.22 21.07
CA LEU A 227 5.81 -3.44 20.55
C LEU A 227 5.09 -3.15 19.24
N THR A 228 5.32 -3.98 18.23
CA THR A 228 4.50 -3.99 17.02
C THR A 228 3.10 -4.47 17.37
N SER A 229 2.07 -3.75 16.93
CA SER A 229 0.68 -4.19 17.00
C SER A 229 0.51 -5.47 16.20
N SER A 230 -0.32 -6.39 16.68
CA SER A 230 -0.73 -7.57 15.94
C SER A 230 -2.24 -7.73 16.07
N SER A 231 -2.89 -8.19 15.00
CA SER A 231 -4.30 -8.60 14.99
C SER A 231 -4.57 -9.74 15.97
N ASP A 232 -3.56 -10.55 16.29
CA ASP A 232 -3.69 -11.69 17.20
C ASP A 232 -3.81 -11.26 18.67
N ARG A 233 -3.61 -9.97 18.97
CA ARG A 233 -3.84 -9.42 20.31
C ARG A 233 -5.31 -9.37 20.68
N SER A 234 -6.21 -9.24 19.71
CA SER A 234 -7.63 -9.50 19.94
C SER A 234 -7.88 -10.99 19.77
N LYS A 235 -7.60 -11.78 20.82
CA LYS A 235 -8.08 -13.16 20.85
C LYS A 235 -9.61 -13.11 20.73
N PRO A 236 -10.25 -13.70 19.71
CA PRO A 236 -11.70 -13.87 19.75
C PRO A 236 -12.07 -14.69 21.00
N TYR A 237 -13.30 -14.55 21.50
CA TYR A 237 -13.78 -15.46 22.53
C TYR A 237 -14.03 -16.82 21.87
N SER A 238 -13.41 -17.87 22.41
CA SER A 238 -13.73 -19.24 22.06
C SER A 238 -15.18 -19.59 22.46
N PRO A 239 -15.78 -20.63 21.85
CA PRO A 239 -17.11 -21.10 22.25
C PRO A 239 -17.21 -21.42 23.74
N ASP A 240 -16.16 -21.99 24.33
CA ASP A 240 -16.09 -22.30 25.75
C ASP A 240 -16.03 -21.04 26.63
N GLU A 241 -15.24 -20.03 26.23
CA GLU A 241 -15.23 -18.73 26.91
C GLU A 241 -16.59 -18.03 26.83
N ILE A 242 -17.33 -18.17 25.72
CA ILE A 242 -18.69 -17.63 25.57
C ILE A 242 -19.66 -18.36 26.50
N LYS A 243 -19.60 -19.69 26.57
CA LYS A 243 -20.43 -20.51 27.48
C LYS A 243 -20.15 -20.15 28.93
N LEU A 244 -18.87 -20.07 29.31
CA LEU A 244 -18.44 -19.69 30.65
C LEU A 244 -18.87 -18.24 30.99
N LEU A 245 -18.73 -17.30 30.05
CA LEU A 245 -19.20 -15.92 30.22
C LEU A 245 -20.70 -15.86 30.52
N ARG A 246 -21.53 -16.63 29.79
CA ARG A 246 -22.99 -16.72 30.03
C ARG A 246 -23.30 -17.27 31.42
N GLN A 247 -22.61 -18.34 31.82
CA GLN A 247 -22.78 -18.96 33.14
C GLN A 247 -22.41 -17.99 34.27
N LEU A 248 -21.25 -17.34 34.19
CA LEU A 248 -20.79 -16.40 35.22
C LEU A 248 -21.72 -15.19 35.34
N LYS A 249 -22.26 -14.68 34.22
CA LYS A 249 -23.26 -13.60 34.25
C LYS A 249 -24.60 -14.03 34.84
N LYS A 250 -25.05 -15.25 34.55
CA LYS A 250 -26.26 -15.82 35.18
C LYS A 250 -26.10 -15.99 36.69
N ASN A 251 -24.88 -16.29 37.14
CA ASN A 251 -24.53 -16.44 38.55
C ASN A 251 -24.22 -15.10 39.26
N GLY A 252 -24.49 -13.96 38.62
CA GLY A 252 -24.36 -12.63 39.26
C GLY A 252 -22.95 -12.04 39.30
N PHE A 253 -21.95 -12.65 38.66
CA PHE A 253 -20.58 -12.13 38.70
C PHE A 253 -20.45 -10.77 37.99
N THR A 254 -19.68 -9.88 38.60
CA THR A 254 -19.38 -8.56 38.04
C THR A 254 -18.49 -8.68 36.81
N THR A 255 -18.54 -7.67 35.94
CA THR A 255 -17.71 -7.68 34.72
C THR A 255 -16.21 -7.66 35.04
N ASN A 256 -15.81 -7.06 36.17
CA ASN A 256 -14.42 -7.05 36.63
C ASN A 256 -13.95 -8.46 37.05
N GLU A 257 -14.77 -9.20 37.78
CA GLU A 257 -14.44 -10.58 38.20
C GLU A 257 -14.32 -11.51 36.99
N ILE A 258 -15.28 -11.41 36.08
CA ILE A 258 -15.28 -12.19 34.84
C ILE A 258 -14.05 -11.86 33.98
N ALA A 259 -13.66 -10.59 33.89
CA ALA A 259 -12.46 -10.17 33.17
C ALA A 259 -11.19 -10.82 33.75
N LYS A 260 -11.09 -10.89 35.08
CA LYS A 260 -9.98 -11.61 35.75
C LYS A 260 -10.02 -13.11 35.44
N MET A 261 -11.18 -13.76 35.57
CA MET A 261 -11.33 -15.21 35.35
C MET A 261 -11.02 -15.63 33.90
N LEU A 262 -11.52 -14.89 32.93
CA LEU A 262 -11.28 -15.16 31.50
C LEU A 262 -9.92 -14.62 31.02
N LYS A 263 -9.14 -13.97 31.90
CA LYS A 263 -7.90 -13.26 31.56
C LYS A 263 -8.10 -12.27 30.39
N ARG A 264 -9.25 -11.59 30.39
CA ARG A 264 -9.67 -10.59 29.38
C ARG A 264 -9.64 -9.19 29.97
N SER A 265 -9.70 -8.17 29.12
CA SER A 265 -9.89 -6.81 29.60
C SER A 265 -11.36 -6.57 29.95
N TYR A 266 -11.61 -5.68 30.91
CA TYR A 266 -12.97 -5.27 31.30
C TYR A 266 -13.83 -4.89 30.08
N TRP A 267 -13.31 -4.03 29.21
CA TRP A 267 -14.01 -3.58 28.00
C TRP A 267 -14.29 -4.70 27.01
N SER A 268 -13.39 -5.68 26.90
CA SER A 268 -13.59 -6.85 26.05
C SER A 268 -14.76 -7.70 26.55
N VAL A 269 -14.89 -7.90 27.87
CA VAL A 269 -16.02 -8.61 28.47
C VAL A 269 -17.31 -7.81 28.33
N THR A 270 -17.28 -6.50 28.60
CA THR A 270 -18.44 -5.61 28.47
C THR A 270 -19.01 -5.65 27.05
N TYR A 271 -18.14 -5.47 26.06
CA TYR A 271 -18.53 -5.51 24.65
C TYR A 271 -19.08 -6.88 24.25
N LYS A 272 -18.38 -7.96 24.61
CA LYS A 272 -18.83 -9.31 24.25
C LYS A 272 -20.16 -9.67 24.89
N TRP A 273 -20.40 -9.23 26.12
CA TRP A 273 -21.67 -9.45 26.80
C TRP A 273 -22.82 -8.67 26.14
N GLN A 274 -22.58 -7.44 25.68
CA GLN A 274 -23.56 -6.69 24.91
C GLN A 274 -23.90 -7.38 23.58
N GLU A 275 -22.91 -7.94 22.88
CA GLU A 275 -23.16 -8.73 21.65
C GLU A 275 -24.03 -9.95 21.95
N ILE A 276 -23.69 -10.73 22.97
CA ILE A 276 -24.45 -11.93 23.36
C ILE A 276 -25.90 -11.60 23.69
N LYS A 277 -26.15 -10.45 24.34
CA LYS A 277 -27.50 -9.99 24.67
C LYS A 277 -28.33 -9.57 23.47
N LYS A 278 -27.71 -9.18 22.35
CA LYS A 278 -28.41 -8.79 21.11
C LYS A 278 -28.77 -9.97 20.21
N GLN A 279 -28.14 -11.12 20.44
CA GLN A 279 -28.38 -12.37 19.69
C GLN A 279 -29.43 -13.28 20.34
N ASN A 280 -29.96 -12.86 21.49
CA ASN A 280 -31.09 -13.46 22.20
C ASN A 280 -32.25 -12.46 22.20
#